data_AF-A0A954WYR1-F1
#
_entry.id   AF-A0A954WYR1-F1
#
_cell.length_a   1.000
_cell.length_b   1.000
_cell.length_c   1.000
_cell.angle_alpha   90.00
_cell.angle_beta   90.00
_cell.angle_gamma   90.00
#
_symmetry.space_group_name_H-M   'P 1'
#
loop_
_entity.id
_entity.type
_entity.pdbx_description
1 polymer ?
#
loop_
_entity_poly.entity_id
_entity_poly.type
_entity_poly.pdbx_seq_one_letter_code
_entity_poly.pdbx_strand_id
1 'polypeptide(L)'
;MAKSTSADDVKLEESFQAVRKTLLENGKADRLAKRLGYWVLPNDRRLPIAFLNRTLNDLLNTPYQELISTPGIGQKKISSLVKLLLRATLDEPPAVPVGMVDLAGELQDLPDKPQPNKRFDPAIVSEALWAEWCRMVEHYGVSGETLGRLAPSLRRLPTVIWHTPMSEYLGHSLSEIRRLRTHGEKRVRCVLEVFHSVYQRLRNASASDNVQRLLAPKNIVAVQDWVASTIASPITPTANEIRDSFTLPILDQLQIDSGETVYRLCVERLGVNGEPMSVRDQSRLLGVTRARIYQLLDDCTKVMQVRWPEGKMQFDQLTSALSQRTDDSQSLSLFYGVRELCYPEKSRSPQTETGRTFFTHTAEDSIPQPHVAPPSQQPRLENSQPPGLRFDRPSGGPPSSHF
;
A
#
# COMPACT_ATOMS: atom_id res chain seq x y z
N MET A 1 -29.73 22.15 48.60
CA MET A 1 -30.78 21.73 47.65
C MET A 1 -30.30 20.46 46.97
N ALA A 2 -30.93 19.31 47.26
CA ALA A 2 -30.58 18.05 46.61
C ALA A 2 -31.00 18.13 45.13
N LYS A 3 -30.03 18.06 44.21
CA LYS A 3 -30.34 17.88 42.78
C LYS A 3 -31.07 16.55 42.66
N SER A 4 -32.29 16.58 42.13
CA SER A 4 -33.02 15.37 41.76
C SER A 4 -32.17 14.60 40.76
N THR A 5 -31.63 13.45 41.17
CA THR A 5 -30.86 12.56 40.31
C THR A 5 -31.73 12.11 39.16
N SER A 6 -31.33 12.43 37.91
CA SER A 6 -32.08 12.00 36.73
C SER A 6 -31.98 10.48 36.59
N ALA A 7 -33.00 9.82 36.04
CA ALA A 7 -32.95 8.39 35.73
C ALA A 7 -31.74 8.03 34.84
N ASP A 8 -31.32 8.97 33.97
CA ASP A 8 -30.12 8.81 33.13
C ASP A 8 -28.81 8.86 33.93
N ASP A 9 -28.76 9.61 35.04
CA ASP A 9 -27.58 9.68 35.90
C ASP A 9 -27.39 8.37 36.67
N VAL A 10 -28.49 7.77 37.14
CA VAL A 10 -28.47 6.46 37.81
C VAL A 10 -27.99 5.38 36.84
N LYS A 11 -28.52 5.34 35.62
CA LYS A 11 -28.08 4.39 34.58
C LYS A 11 -26.59 4.53 34.26
N LEU A 12 -26.09 5.76 34.17
CA LEU A 12 -24.67 6.01 33.90
C LEU A 12 -23.77 5.59 35.07
N GLU A 13 -24.22 5.80 36.31
CA GLU A 13 -23.53 5.33 37.51
C GLU A 13 -23.46 3.80 37.55
N GLU A 14 -24.58 3.12 37.32
CA GLU A 14 -24.65 1.66 37.22
C GLU A 14 -23.72 1.12 36.12
N SER A 15 -23.75 1.75 34.94
CA SER A 15 -22.86 1.39 33.82
C SER A 15 -21.40 1.56 34.18
N PHE A 16 -21.05 2.66 34.85
CA PHE A 16 -19.69 2.92 35.32
C PHE A 16 -19.25 1.85 36.33
N GLN A 17 -20.09 1.50 37.32
CA GLN A 17 -19.75 0.48 38.32
C GLN A 17 -19.61 -0.90 37.70
N ALA A 18 -20.46 -1.27 36.73
CA ALA A 18 -20.36 -2.53 36.01
C ALA A 18 -19.04 -2.65 35.23
N VAL A 19 -18.67 -1.60 34.49
CA VAL A 19 -17.40 -1.55 33.75
C VAL A 19 -16.21 -1.52 34.70
N ARG A 20 -16.28 -0.76 35.80
CA ARG A 20 -15.27 -0.73 36.85
C ARG A 20 -15.00 -2.13 37.42
N LYS A 21 -16.06 -2.83 37.79
CA LYS A 21 -15.96 -4.22 38.29
C LYS A 21 -15.25 -5.10 37.27
N THR A 22 -15.68 -5.05 36.01
CA THR A 22 -15.10 -5.85 34.91
C THR A 22 -13.60 -5.54 34.64
N LEU A 23 -13.16 -4.29 34.82
CA LEU A 23 -11.76 -3.88 34.63
C LEU A 23 -10.88 -4.23 35.83
N LEU A 24 -11.45 -4.29 37.03
CA LEU A 24 -10.74 -4.65 38.27
C LEU A 24 -10.71 -6.15 38.53
N GLU A 25 -11.55 -6.93 37.85
CA GLU A 25 -11.48 -8.39 37.83
C GLU A 25 -10.17 -8.90 37.20
N ASN A 26 -9.68 -10.05 37.67
CA ASN A 26 -8.36 -10.60 37.29
C ASN A 26 -8.25 -10.78 35.77
N GLY A 27 -7.19 -10.21 35.17
CA GLY A 27 -6.86 -10.38 33.75
C GLY A 27 -6.61 -9.10 32.94
N LYS A 28 -6.86 -7.90 33.50
CA LYS A 28 -6.72 -6.61 32.78
C LYS A 28 -5.74 -5.62 33.42
N ALA A 29 -4.82 -6.10 34.24
CA ALA A 29 -3.87 -5.27 34.99
C ALA A 29 -2.96 -4.41 34.09
N ASP A 30 -2.60 -4.93 32.91
CA ASP A 30 -1.83 -4.22 31.88
C ASP A 30 -2.53 -2.95 31.37
N ARG A 31 -3.87 -2.95 31.36
CA ARG A 31 -4.72 -1.84 30.91
C ARG A 31 -4.85 -0.76 31.96
N LEU A 32 -4.82 -1.13 33.24
CA LEU A 32 -5.02 -0.20 34.36
C LEU A 32 -3.97 0.92 34.38
N ALA A 33 -2.74 0.64 33.95
CA ALA A 33 -1.66 1.63 33.86
C ALA A 33 -1.76 2.58 32.64
N LYS A 34 -2.59 2.24 31.63
CA LYS A 34 -2.72 3.05 30.42
C LYS A 34 -3.66 4.23 30.65
N ARG A 35 -3.40 5.33 29.94
CA ARG A 35 -4.22 6.55 30.00
C ARG A 35 -5.52 6.37 29.23
N LEU A 36 -6.61 7.01 29.68
CA LEU A 36 -7.91 6.94 29.01
C LEU A 36 -7.85 7.31 27.52
N GLY A 37 -6.97 8.26 27.16
CA GLY A 37 -6.72 8.69 25.78
C GLY A 37 -6.31 7.55 24.83
N TYR A 38 -5.80 6.44 25.35
CA TYR A 38 -5.35 5.28 24.58
C TYR A 38 -6.49 4.57 23.81
N TRP A 39 -7.74 4.70 24.27
CA TRP A 39 -8.92 4.10 23.62
C TRP A 39 -9.75 5.07 22.78
N VAL A 40 -9.27 6.31 22.64
CA VAL A 40 -9.96 7.35 21.86
C VAL A 40 -9.85 7.05 20.37
N LEU A 41 -10.97 7.21 19.66
CA LEU A 41 -11.05 7.15 18.21
C LEU A 41 -11.19 8.55 17.60
N PRO A 42 -10.65 8.81 16.40
CA PRO A 42 -10.82 10.08 15.67
C PRO A 42 -12.26 10.60 15.56
N ASN A 43 -13.24 9.70 15.44
CA ASN A 43 -14.66 10.05 15.31
C ASN A 43 -15.37 10.26 16.67
N ASP A 44 -14.68 10.06 17.80
CA ASP A 44 -15.28 10.27 19.10
C ASP A 44 -15.59 11.74 19.33
N ARG A 45 -16.86 12.02 19.60
CA ARG A 45 -17.34 13.35 19.94
C ARG A 45 -17.54 13.46 21.45
N ARG A 46 -17.43 14.69 21.96
CA ARG A 46 -17.68 15.02 23.38
C ARG A 46 -16.74 14.28 24.35
N LEU A 47 -15.46 14.21 23.98
CA LEU A 47 -14.44 13.58 24.81
C LEU A 47 -14.30 14.27 26.18
N PRO A 48 -14.12 13.50 27.27
CA PRO A 48 -13.84 14.03 28.59
C PRO A 48 -12.37 14.48 28.69
N ILE A 49 -12.04 15.62 28.08
CA ILE A 49 -10.65 16.12 27.94
C ILE A 49 -9.88 16.10 29.27
N ALA A 50 -10.53 16.48 30.38
CA ALA A 50 -9.94 16.49 31.72
C ALA A 50 -9.42 15.12 32.19
N PHE A 51 -9.94 14.03 31.63
CA PHE A 51 -9.64 12.66 32.02
C PHE A 51 -8.72 11.93 31.04
N LEU A 52 -8.50 12.46 29.83
CA LEU A 52 -7.75 11.75 28.78
C LEU A 52 -6.30 11.41 29.18
N ASN A 53 -5.70 12.23 30.03
CA ASN A 53 -4.33 12.03 30.52
C ASN A 53 -4.23 11.19 31.80
N ARG A 54 -5.36 10.86 32.44
CA ARG A 54 -5.40 10.05 33.66
C ARG A 54 -5.36 8.57 33.32
N THR A 55 -4.73 7.76 34.18
CA THR A 55 -4.71 6.30 34.02
C THR A 55 -6.09 5.72 34.31
N LEU A 56 -6.38 4.53 33.77
CA LEU A 56 -7.62 3.84 34.13
C LEU A 56 -7.67 3.54 35.62
N ASN A 57 -6.55 3.13 36.23
CA ASN A 57 -6.50 2.90 37.66
C ASN A 57 -6.93 4.14 38.47
N ASP A 58 -6.42 5.32 38.12
CA ASP A 58 -6.78 6.56 38.81
C ASP A 58 -8.27 6.88 38.63
N LEU A 59 -8.79 6.70 37.42
CA LEU A 59 -10.19 6.98 37.11
C LEU A 59 -11.15 6.02 37.82
N LEU A 60 -10.82 4.72 37.84
CA LEU A 60 -11.62 3.70 38.49
C LEU A 60 -11.57 3.80 40.03
N ASN A 61 -10.48 4.32 40.60
CA ASN A 61 -10.39 4.59 42.04
C ASN A 61 -11.06 5.91 42.46
N THR A 62 -11.40 6.79 41.52
CA THR A 62 -12.12 8.02 41.80
C THR A 62 -13.61 7.73 41.97
N PRO A 63 -14.26 8.17 43.07
CA PRO A 63 -15.71 8.03 43.23
C PRO A 63 -16.48 8.64 42.05
N TYR A 64 -17.54 7.98 41.60
CA TYR A 64 -18.35 8.44 40.47
C TYR A 64 -18.85 9.88 40.67
N GLN A 65 -19.31 10.22 41.87
CA GLN A 65 -19.80 11.56 42.22
C GLN A 65 -18.72 12.65 42.06
N GLU A 66 -17.45 12.32 42.29
CA GLU A 66 -16.33 13.25 42.09
C GLU A 66 -16.03 13.43 40.58
N LEU A 67 -16.11 12.36 39.80
CA LEU A 67 -15.96 12.43 38.33
C LEU A 67 -17.04 13.31 37.69
N ILE A 68 -18.31 13.18 38.10
CA ILE A 68 -19.39 14.01 37.53
C ILE A 68 -19.29 15.47 38.00
N SER A 69 -18.72 15.71 39.17
CA SER A 69 -18.57 17.05 39.75
C SER A 69 -17.39 17.82 39.15
N THR A 70 -16.57 17.18 38.31
CA THR A 70 -15.43 17.82 37.66
C THR A 70 -15.89 18.96 36.73
N PRO A 71 -15.36 20.19 36.88
CA PRO A 71 -15.75 21.32 36.03
C PRO A 71 -15.64 21.00 34.54
N GLY A 72 -16.72 21.30 33.80
CA GLY A 72 -16.79 21.07 32.36
C GLY A 72 -17.03 19.61 31.95
N ILE A 73 -17.28 18.70 32.89
CA ILE A 73 -17.71 17.31 32.66
C ILE A 73 -19.21 17.20 32.94
N GLY A 74 -20.03 17.20 31.89
CA GLY A 74 -21.47 16.93 32.00
C GLY A 74 -21.83 15.49 31.62
N GLN A 75 -23.11 15.12 31.75
CA GLN A 75 -23.65 13.78 31.42
C GLN A 75 -23.14 13.20 30.10
N LYS A 76 -23.15 14.02 29.02
CA LYS A 76 -22.70 13.60 27.69
C LYS A 76 -21.21 13.20 27.65
N LYS A 77 -20.36 13.86 28.46
CA LYS A 77 -18.93 13.54 28.58
C LYS A 77 -18.70 12.33 29.50
N ILE A 78 -19.51 12.17 30.55
CA ILE A 78 -19.52 10.95 31.39
C ILE A 78 -19.94 9.73 30.56
N SER A 79 -20.97 9.85 29.72
CA SER A 79 -21.34 8.79 28.78
C SER A 79 -20.17 8.44 27.84
N SER A 80 -19.43 9.44 27.34
CA SER A 80 -18.22 9.20 26.55
C SER A 80 -17.11 8.53 27.38
N LEU A 81 -16.92 8.89 28.65
CA LEU A 81 -15.99 8.23 29.56
C LEU A 81 -16.34 6.74 29.70
N VAL A 82 -17.60 6.43 30.04
CA VAL A 82 -18.07 5.04 30.19
C VAL A 82 -17.88 4.25 28.90
N LYS A 83 -18.15 4.86 27.73
CA LYS A 83 -17.88 4.22 26.43
C LYS A 83 -16.40 3.88 26.22
N LEU A 84 -15.49 4.78 26.60
CA LEU A 84 -14.04 4.53 26.49
C LEU A 84 -13.59 3.43 27.46
N LEU A 85 -14.12 3.43 28.68
CA LEU A 85 -13.85 2.37 29.67
C LEU A 85 -14.40 1.01 29.21
N LEU A 86 -15.58 0.97 28.59
CA LEU A 86 -16.14 -0.24 28.01
C LEU A 86 -15.27 -0.77 26.86
N ARG A 87 -14.70 0.10 26.02
CA ARG A 87 -13.71 -0.38 25.01
C ARG A 87 -12.49 -0.99 25.67
N ALA A 88 -12.08 -0.47 26.82
CA ALA A 88 -10.98 -1.05 27.58
C ALA A 88 -11.33 -2.39 28.24
N THR A 89 -12.62 -2.80 28.33
CA THR A 89 -12.98 -4.14 28.81
C THR A 89 -12.95 -5.20 27.72
N LEU A 90 -12.98 -4.84 26.44
CA LEU A 90 -13.00 -5.81 25.36
C LEU A 90 -11.62 -6.45 25.18
N ASP A 91 -11.54 -7.79 25.19
CA ASP A 91 -10.26 -8.50 25.04
C ASP A 91 -9.61 -8.25 23.67
N GLU A 92 -10.45 -7.98 22.66
CA GLU A 92 -10.06 -7.48 21.35
C GLU A 92 -10.53 -6.02 21.18
N PRO A 93 -9.68 -5.09 20.71
CA PRO A 93 -10.11 -3.75 20.33
C PRO A 93 -11.12 -3.86 19.18
N PRO A 94 -12.24 -3.11 19.22
CA PRO A 94 -13.34 -3.32 18.29
C PRO A 94 -12.89 -3.04 16.85
N ALA A 95 -12.84 -4.09 16.02
CA ALA A 95 -12.56 -4.00 14.58
C ALA A 95 -13.73 -3.39 13.77
N VAL A 96 -14.84 -3.06 14.43
CA VAL A 96 -16.07 -2.53 13.81
C VAL A 96 -16.67 -1.46 14.73
N PRO A 97 -17.20 -0.33 14.19
CA PRO A 97 -17.95 0.62 15.01
C PRO A 97 -19.15 -0.09 15.63
N VAL A 98 -19.14 -0.25 16.95
CA VAL A 98 -20.31 -0.65 17.71
C VAL A 98 -21.28 0.53 17.67
N GLY A 99 -22.23 0.45 16.73
CA GLY A 99 -23.52 1.12 16.86
C GLY A 99 -24.16 0.62 18.15
N MET A 100 -24.69 1.55 18.93
CA MET A 100 -25.24 1.34 20.26
C MET A 100 -26.18 0.13 20.28
N VAL A 101 -25.77 -0.94 20.96
CA VAL A 101 -26.73 -1.88 21.55
C VAL A 101 -27.03 -1.28 22.92
N ASP A 102 -28.28 -0.94 23.12
CA ASP A 102 -28.77 -0.36 24.36
C ASP A 102 -28.31 -1.19 25.56
N LEU A 103 -27.92 -0.46 26.59
CA LEU A 103 -27.46 -0.97 27.87
C LEU A 103 -28.35 -2.14 28.35
N ALA A 104 -27.75 -3.35 28.37
CA ALA A 104 -28.19 -4.55 29.10
C ALA A 104 -29.19 -5.55 28.45
N GLY A 105 -29.24 -5.71 27.12
CA GLY A 105 -30.00 -6.83 26.53
C GLY A 105 -29.39 -7.37 25.25
N GLU A 106 -29.31 -8.70 25.15
CA GLU A 106 -29.03 -9.48 23.92
C GLU A 106 -27.56 -9.63 23.51
N LEU A 107 -26.87 -10.49 24.27
CA LEU A 107 -25.74 -11.28 23.77
C LEU A 107 -26.28 -12.45 22.92
N GLN A 108 -26.66 -12.19 21.67
CA GLN A 108 -26.77 -13.23 20.63
C GLN A 108 -26.82 -12.57 19.26
N ASP A 109 -26.09 -13.14 18.31
CA ASP A 109 -25.96 -12.77 16.89
C ASP A 109 -25.07 -11.58 16.51
N LEU A 110 -23.76 -11.83 16.58
CA LEU A 110 -22.80 -11.24 15.64
C LEU A 110 -22.78 -12.06 14.35
N PRO A 111 -22.97 -11.46 13.15
CA PRO A 111 -22.86 -12.19 11.90
C PRO A 111 -21.39 -12.45 11.54
N ASP A 112 -21.01 -13.72 11.63
CA ASP A 112 -19.67 -14.29 11.39
C ASP A 112 -19.32 -14.43 9.89
N LYS A 113 -19.71 -13.45 9.06
CA LYS A 113 -19.39 -13.47 7.62
C LYS A 113 -18.49 -12.29 7.23
N PRO A 114 -17.26 -12.55 6.77
CA PRO A 114 -16.39 -11.51 6.23
C PRO A 114 -17.04 -10.92 4.97
N GLN A 115 -17.54 -9.69 5.07
CA GLN A 115 -18.04 -8.97 3.91
C GLN A 115 -16.85 -8.49 3.06
N PRO A 116 -16.72 -8.95 1.80
CA PRO A 116 -15.53 -8.68 0.99
C PRO A 116 -15.35 -7.22 0.54
N ASN A 117 -16.31 -6.33 0.85
CA ASN A 117 -16.32 -4.94 0.36
C ASN A 117 -16.39 -3.87 1.46
N LYS A 118 -16.14 -4.21 2.73
CA LYS A 118 -16.06 -3.19 3.79
C LYS A 118 -14.77 -2.39 3.62
N ARG A 119 -14.88 -1.23 2.99
CA ARG A 119 -13.77 -0.29 2.78
C ARG A 119 -13.09 0.01 4.12
N PHE A 120 -11.78 -0.19 4.19
CA PHE A 120 -10.98 0.12 5.38
C PHE A 120 -11.17 1.59 5.81
N ASP A 121 -11.51 1.79 7.09
CA ASP A 121 -11.67 3.10 7.72
C ASP A 121 -10.54 3.36 8.73
N PRO A 122 -9.61 4.30 8.47
CA PRO A 122 -8.55 4.62 9.42
C PRO A 122 -9.08 5.29 10.70
N ALA A 123 -10.30 5.83 10.70
CA ALA A 123 -10.87 6.55 11.84
C ALA A 123 -11.35 5.62 12.97
N ILE A 124 -11.39 4.31 12.74
CA ILE A 124 -11.71 3.31 13.77
C ILE A 124 -10.47 2.75 14.49
N VAL A 125 -9.26 3.15 14.07
CA VAL A 125 -8.03 2.65 14.68
C VAL A 125 -7.69 3.45 15.94
N SER A 126 -7.69 2.75 17.08
CA SER A 126 -7.22 3.25 18.39
C SER A 126 -5.73 2.92 18.60
N GLU A 127 -5.10 3.55 19.60
CA GLU A 127 -3.73 3.18 20.00
C GLU A 127 -3.65 1.72 20.48
N ALA A 128 -4.70 1.23 21.14
CA ALA A 128 -4.80 -0.16 21.56
C ALA A 128 -4.74 -1.14 20.38
N LEU A 129 -5.55 -0.89 19.36
CA LEU A 129 -5.60 -1.71 18.15
C LEU A 129 -4.29 -1.64 17.38
N TRP A 130 -3.73 -0.44 17.25
CA TRP A 130 -2.44 -0.24 16.61
C TRP A 130 -1.31 -1.04 17.30
N ALA A 131 -1.23 -0.98 18.64
CA ALA A 131 -0.23 -1.73 19.39
C ALA A 131 -0.41 -3.25 19.29
N GLU A 132 -1.64 -3.75 19.16
CA GLU A 132 -1.89 -5.16 18.89
C GLU A 132 -1.39 -5.58 17.50
N TRP A 133 -1.67 -4.78 16.47
CA TRP A 133 -1.16 -5.03 15.13
C TRP A 133 0.36 -5.09 15.11
N CYS A 134 1.02 -4.14 15.80
CA CYS A 134 2.48 -4.13 15.92
C CYS A 134 3.01 -5.40 16.59
N ARG A 135 2.44 -5.81 17.74
CA ARG A 135 2.82 -7.04 18.44
C ARG A 135 2.65 -8.29 17.57
N MET A 136 1.58 -8.36 16.79
CA MET A 136 1.35 -9.49 15.88
C MET A 136 2.40 -9.54 14.78
N VAL A 137 2.74 -8.39 14.19
CA VAL A 137 3.81 -8.28 13.19
C VAL A 137 5.17 -8.71 13.76
N GLU A 138 5.50 -8.29 14.98
CA GLU A 138 6.71 -8.71 15.68
C GLU A 138 6.71 -10.21 15.98
N HIS A 139 5.60 -10.74 16.51
CA HIS A 139 5.46 -12.13 16.89
C HIS A 139 5.69 -13.09 15.72
N TYR A 140 5.18 -12.76 14.53
CA TYR A 140 5.33 -13.57 13.33
C TYR A 140 6.62 -13.26 12.54
N GLY A 141 7.48 -12.35 13.03
CA GLY A 141 8.77 -12.04 12.40
C GLY A 141 8.67 -11.33 11.04
N VAL A 142 7.57 -10.63 10.76
CA VAL A 142 7.32 -9.98 9.46
C VAL A 142 7.72 -8.50 9.44
N SER A 143 8.42 -8.05 10.48
CA SER A 143 8.87 -6.66 10.63
C SER A 143 9.82 -6.20 9.51
N GLY A 144 10.63 -7.10 8.95
CA GLY A 144 11.56 -6.80 7.86
C GLY A 144 10.93 -6.70 6.48
N GLU A 145 9.67 -7.11 6.33
CA GLU A 145 8.96 -7.04 5.06
C GLU A 145 8.55 -5.60 4.72
N THR A 146 8.51 -5.29 3.42
CA THR A 146 8.21 -3.93 2.95
C THR A 146 6.72 -3.67 2.84
N LEU A 147 6.29 -2.44 3.10
CA LEU A 147 4.88 -2.05 2.97
C LEU A 147 4.32 -2.33 1.59
N GLY A 148 5.11 -2.12 0.54
CA GLY A 148 4.70 -2.37 -0.83
C GLY A 148 4.42 -3.85 -1.09
N ARG A 149 5.27 -4.75 -0.60
CA ARG A 149 5.06 -6.20 -0.76
C ARG A 149 3.75 -6.65 -0.11
N LEU A 150 3.43 -6.09 1.05
CA LEU A 150 2.31 -6.49 1.89
C LEU A 150 1.00 -5.73 1.60
N ALA A 151 1.05 -4.64 0.85
CA ALA A 151 -0.13 -3.83 0.58
C ALA A 151 -1.21 -4.61 -0.20
N PRO A 152 -2.51 -4.37 0.05
CA PRO A 152 -3.56 -4.95 -0.79
C PRO A 152 -3.45 -4.57 -2.27
N SER A 153 -2.99 -3.35 -2.56
CA SER A 153 -2.72 -2.82 -3.90
C SER A 153 -1.72 -1.67 -3.83
N LEU A 154 -0.77 -1.63 -4.76
CA LEU A 154 0.22 -0.56 -4.87
C LEU A 154 -0.37 0.75 -5.42
N ARG A 155 -1.50 0.69 -6.14
CA ARG A 155 -2.17 1.87 -6.73
C ARG A 155 -2.51 2.94 -5.70
N ARG A 156 -2.82 2.52 -4.47
CA ARG A 156 -3.19 3.43 -3.37
C ARG A 156 -1.99 3.83 -2.52
N LEU A 157 -0.92 3.04 -2.54
CA LEU A 157 0.28 3.26 -1.74
C LEU A 157 1.24 4.21 -2.46
N PRO A 158 1.62 5.35 -1.86
CA PRO A 158 2.62 6.23 -2.47
C PRO A 158 3.94 5.50 -2.71
N THR A 159 4.51 5.64 -3.91
CA THR A 159 5.74 4.94 -4.35
C THR A 159 6.92 5.12 -3.39
N VAL A 160 7.05 6.29 -2.78
CA VAL A 160 8.13 6.62 -1.84
C VAL A 160 8.18 5.72 -0.60
N ILE A 161 7.08 5.05 -0.23
CA ILE A 161 7.04 4.13 0.92
C ILE A 161 6.90 2.67 0.51
N TRP A 162 7.02 2.33 -0.78
CA TRP A 162 6.92 0.93 -1.23
C TRP A 162 7.99 0.04 -0.61
N HIS A 163 9.22 0.54 -0.50
CA HIS A 163 10.36 -0.19 0.05
C HIS A 163 10.59 0.07 1.55
N THR A 164 9.71 0.85 2.19
CA THR A 164 9.79 1.08 3.64
C THR A 164 9.45 -0.21 4.37
N PRO A 165 10.32 -0.73 5.27
CA PRO A 165 10.02 -1.92 6.06
C PRO A 165 8.96 -1.63 7.13
N MET A 166 8.17 -2.64 7.52
CA MET A 166 7.18 -2.48 8.60
C MET A 166 7.84 -2.04 9.92
N SER A 167 9.07 -2.47 10.16
CA SER A 167 9.86 -2.14 11.36
C SER A 167 10.03 -0.65 11.59
N GLU A 168 9.95 0.19 10.56
CA GLU A 168 10.01 1.65 10.70
C GLU A 168 8.85 2.20 11.54
N TYR A 169 7.70 1.50 11.61
CA TYR A 169 6.51 1.95 12.32
C TYR A 169 6.27 1.27 13.66
N LEU A 170 6.92 0.13 13.94
CA LEU A 170 6.63 -0.69 15.14
C LEU A 170 6.96 0.03 16.45
N GLY A 171 7.97 0.91 16.43
CA GLY A 171 8.36 1.72 17.60
C GLY A 171 7.52 2.98 17.82
N HIS A 172 6.57 3.29 16.93
CA HIS A 172 5.76 4.50 17.00
C HIS A 172 4.34 4.20 17.50
N SER A 173 3.84 5.06 18.38
CA SER A 173 2.41 5.17 18.65
C SER A 173 1.67 5.72 17.43
N LEU A 174 0.37 5.46 17.35
CA LEU A 174 -0.48 5.96 16.27
C LEU A 174 -0.49 7.50 16.22
N SER A 175 -0.45 8.14 17.39
CA SER A 175 -0.36 9.59 17.51
C SER A 175 0.99 10.15 17.02
N GLU A 176 2.09 9.45 17.23
CA GLU A 176 3.40 9.81 16.67
C GLU A 176 3.40 9.67 15.15
N ILE A 177 2.87 8.57 14.60
CA ILE A 177 2.77 8.36 13.14
C ILE A 177 1.99 9.49 12.48
N ARG A 178 0.87 9.92 13.08
CA ARG A 178 0.06 11.05 12.60
C ARG A 178 0.79 12.40 12.66
N ARG A 179 1.84 12.53 13.47
CA ARG A 179 2.64 13.75 13.63
C ARG A 179 3.93 13.74 12.82
N LEU A 180 4.28 12.63 12.18
CA LEU A 180 5.46 12.56 11.31
C LEU A 180 5.33 13.58 10.18
N ARG A 181 6.30 14.50 10.07
CA ARG A 181 6.28 15.60 9.09
C ARG A 181 6.17 15.10 7.64
N THR A 182 6.69 13.91 7.37
CA THR A 182 6.66 13.28 6.04
C THR A 182 5.36 12.51 5.77
N HIS A 183 4.46 12.38 6.75
CA HIS A 183 3.24 11.59 6.65
C HIS A 183 2.00 12.46 6.80
N GLY A 184 1.48 12.95 5.67
CA GLY A 184 0.11 13.46 5.63
C GLY A 184 -0.92 12.34 5.83
N GLU A 185 -2.18 12.70 6.11
CA GLU A 185 -3.28 11.76 6.39
C GLU A 185 -3.41 10.63 5.37
N LYS A 186 -3.16 10.92 4.08
CA LYS A 186 -3.18 9.90 3.01
C LYS A 186 -2.14 8.80 3.25
N ARG A 187 -0.90 9.15 3.65
CA ARG A 187 0.16 8.17 3.92
C ARG A 187 -0.14 7.38 5.19
N VAL A 188 -0.57 8.05 6.25
CA VAL A 188 -0.99 7.39 7.50
C VAL A 188 -2.07 6.36 7.21
N ARG A 189 -3.12 6.73 6.48
CA ARG A 189 -4.17 5.80 6.05
C ARG A 189 -3.61 4.56 5.36
N CYS A 190 -2.68 4.73 4.40
CA CYS A 190 -2.08 3.60 3.69
C CYS A 190 -1.29 2.69 4.63
N VAL A 191 -0.47 3.24 5.53
CA VAL A 191 0.27 2.45 6.53
C VAL A 191 -0.70 1.62 7.36
N LEU A 192 -1.77 2.23 7.88
CA LEU A 192 -2.77 1.53 8.68
C LEU A 192 -3.51 0.45 7.86
N GLU A 193 -3.80 0.70 6.58
CA GLU A 193 -4.45 -0.28 5.70
C GLU A 193 -3.55 -1.51 5.46
N VAL A 194 -2.23 -1.32 5.31
CA VAL A 194 -1.26 -2.43 5.21
C VAL A 194 -1.23 -3.23 6.51
N PHE A 195 -1.03 -2.58 7.66
CA PHE A 195 -0.99 -3.27 8.96
C PHE A 195 -2.29 -4.02 9.25
N HIS A 196 -3.44 -3.42 8.95
CA HIS A 196 -4.74 -4.06 9.08
C HIS A 196 -4.83 -5.32 8.20
N SER A 197 -4.44 -5.23 6.92
CA SER A 197 -4.45 -6.39 6.02
C SER A 197 -3.51 -7.50 6.49
N VAL A 198 -2.34 -7.16 7.02
CA VAL A 198 -1.38 -8.14 7.56
C VAL A 198 -1.96 -8.80 8.81
N TYR A 199 -2.44 -8.00 9.77
CA TYR A 199 -3.10 -8.48 10.99
C TYR A 199 -4.26 -9.43 10.68
N GLN A 200 -5.15 -9.09 9.73
CA GLN A 200 -6.26 -9.96 9.36
C GLN A 200 -5.80 -11.31 8.80
N ARG A 201 -4.70 -11.34 8.04
CA ARG A 201 -4.16 -12.60 7.51
C ARG A 201 -3.50 -13.42 8.60
N LEU A 202 -2.67 -12.79 9.44
CA LEU A 202 -1.95 -13.44 10.53
C LEU A 202 -2.90 -13.97 11.63
N ARG A 203 -3.97 -13.23 11.95
CA ARG A 203 -5.00 -13.68 12.91
C ARG A 203 -5.68 -14.98 12.47
N ASN A 204 -5.81 -15.19 11.16
CA ASN A 204 -6.42 -16.37 10.58
C ASN A 204 -5.40 -17.46 10.21
N ALA A 205 -4.11 -17.26 10.52
CA ALA A 205 -3.05 -18.21 10.21
C ALA A 205 -3.08 -19.42 11.15
N SER A 206 -2.86 -20.60 10.60
CA SER A 206 -2.61 -21.83 11.37
C SER A 206 -1.11 -21.96 11.68
N ALA A 207 -0.76 -22.72 12.72
CA ALA A 207 0.63 -22.92 13.14
C ALA A 207 1.53 -23.55 12.06
N SER A 208 0.94 -24.26 11.08
CA SER A 208 1.64 -24.87 9.96
C SER A 208 1.83 -23.95 8.75
N ASP A 209 1.23 -22.76 8.75
CA ASP A 209 1.23 -21.89 7.57
C ASP A 209 2.59 -21.23 7.35
N ASN A 210 3.08 -21.26 6.11
CA ASN A 210 4.24 -20.47 5.73
C ASN A 210 3.83 -18.99 5.64
N VAL A 211 4.24 -18.21 6.64
CA VAL A 211 3.89 -16.79 6.78
C VAL A 211 4.25 -15.95 5.55
N GLN A 212 5.39 -16.22 4.91
CA GLN A 212 5.80 -15.48 3.71
C GLN A 212 4.84 -15.73 2.55
N ARG A 213 4.41 -16.99 2.36
CA ARG A 213 3.41 -17.35 1.36
C ARG A 213 2.03 -16.80 1.68
N LEU A 214 1.64 -16.80 2.96
CA LEU A 214 0.36 -16.27 3.43
C LEU A 214 0.22 -14.77 3.14
N LEU A 215 1.31 -14.03 3.28
CA LEU A 215 1.33 -12.57 3.08
C LEU A 215 1.59 -12.14 1.64
N ALA A 216 2.21 -12.99 0.82
CA ALA A 216 2.43 -12.72 -0.59
C ALA A 216 1.09 -12.55 -1.37
N PRO A 217 1.09 -11.80 -2.48
CA PRO A 217 -0.09 -11.72 -3.35
C PRO A 217 -0.41 -13.09 -3.94
N LYS A 218 -1.70 -13.48 -3.94
CA LYS A 218 -2.15 -14.81 -4.40
C LYS A 218 -1.68 -15.16 -5.81
N ASN A 219 -1.73 -14.20 -6.72
CA ASN A 219 -1.29 -14.40 -8.10
C ASN A 219 0.21 -14.67 -8.19
N ILE A 220 1.02 -14.02 -7.36
CA ILE A 220 2.47 -14.26 -7.30
C ILE A 220 2.76 -15.63 -6.68
N VAL A 221 2.04 -16.05 -5.65
CA VAL A 221 2.19 -17.40 -5.07
C VAL A 221 1.89 -18.47 -6.11
N ALA A 222 0.81 -18.32 -6.88
CA ALA A 222 0.46 -19.26 -7.95
C ALA A 222 1.58 -19.36 -9.02
N VAL A 223 2.16 -18.23 -9.41
CA VAL A 223 3.29 -18.18 -10.35
C VAL A 223 4.52 -18.87 -9.76
N GLN A 224 4.84 -18.61 -8.49
CA GLN A 224 5.99 -19.23 -7.82
C GLN A 224 5.84 -20.76 -7.74
N ASP A 225 4.64 -21.25 -7.41
CA ASP A 225 4.35 -22.69 -7.37
C ASP A 225 4.45 -23.32 -8.77
N TRP A 226 3.94 -22.64 -9.79
CA TRP A 226 4.07 -23.09 -11.18
C TRP A 226 5.53 -23.12 -11.63
N VAL A 227 6.32 -22.08 -11.32
CA VAL A 227 7.76 -22.04 -11.65
C VAL A 227 8.50 -23.18 -10.97
N ALA A 228 8.28 -23.39 -9.67
CA ALA A 228 8.93 -24.46 -8.91
C ALA A 228 8.58 -25.85 -9.46
N SER A 229 7.30 -26.10 -9.75
CA SER A 229 6.86 -27.39 -10.33
C SER A 229 7.39 -27.60 -11.75
N THR A 230 7.45 -26.55 -12.57
CA THR A 230 8.01 -26.60 -13.94
C THR A 230 9.51 -26.87 -13.92
N ILE A 231 10.27 -26.28 -12.99
CA ILE A 231 11.70 -26.56 -12.83
C ILE A 231 11.91 -28.04 -12.42
N ALA A 232 11.09 -28.56 -11.50
CA ALA A 232 11.21 -29.94 -11.03
C ALA A 232 10.76 -30.98 -12.08
N SER A 233 9.83 -30.63 -12.96
CA SER A 233 9.34 -31.51 -14.02
C SER A 233 10.33 -31.57 -15.19
N PRO A 234 10.58 -32.74 -15.80
CA PRO A 234 11.36 -32.83 -17.04
C PRO A 234 10.57 -32.38 -18.28
N ILE A 235 9.26 -32.18 -18.15
CA ILE A 235 8.37 -31.86 -19.27
C ILE A 235 8.44 -30.36 -19.57
N THR A 236 8.54 -30.02 -20.84
CA THR A 236 8.44 -28.63 -21.32
C THR A 236 6.97 -28.19 -21.27
N PRO A 237 6.66 -27.06 -20.60
CA PRO A 237 5.29 -26.56 -20.56
C PRO A 237 4.82 -26.13 -21.95
N THR A 238 3.56 -26.37 -22.23
CA THR A 238 2.89 -25.93 -23.45
C THR A 238 2.66 -24.42 -23.46
N ALA A 239 2.43 -23.84 -24.64
CA ALA A 239 2.11 -22.42 -24.77
C ALA A 239 0.84 -22.03 -23.97
N ASN A 240 -0.15 -22.92 -23.88
CA ASN A 240 -1.35 -22.70 -23.08
C ASN A 240 -1.06 -22.72 -21.58
N GLU A 241 -0.21 -23.64 -21.10
CA GLU A 241 0.20 -23.66 -19.70
C GLU A 241 0.97 -22.40 -19.30
N ILE A 242 1.88 -21.93 -20.17
CA ILE A 242 2.61 -20.65 -19.97
C ILE A 242 1.64 -19.48 -19.98
N ARG A 243 0.62 -19.50 -20.84
CA ARG A 243 -0.40 -18.45 -20.84
C ARG A 243 -1.18 -18.45 -19.53
N ASP A 244 -1.77 -19.58 -19.16
CA ASP A 244 -2.81 -19.64 -18.13
C ASP A 244 -2.22 -19.68 -16.71
N SER A 245 -1.12 -20.41 -16.51
CA SER A 245 -0.53 -20.62 -15.18
C SER A 245 0.60 -19.64 -14.85
N PHE A 246 1.11 -18.91 -15.84
CA PHE A 246 2.23 -17.99 -15.66
C PHE A 246 1.92 -16.56 -16.11
N THR A 247 1.51 -16.39 -17.36
CA THR A 247 1.34 -15.05 -17.97
C THR A 247 0.13 -14.32 -17.40
N LEU A 248 -1.05 -14.95 -17.39
CA LEU A 248 -2.28 -14.33 -16.91
C LEU A 248 -2.21 -13.92 -15.43
N PRO A 249 -1.73 -14.75 -14.48
CA PRO A 249 -1.61 -14.33 -13.09
C PRO A 249 -0.69 -13.12 -12.89
N ILE A 250 0.41 -13.00 -13.64
CA ILE A 250 1.29 -11.83 -13.60
C ILE A 250 0.54 -10.59 -14.10
N LEU A 251 -0.19 -10.71 -15.21
CA LEU A 251 -0.99 -9.61 -15.76
C LEU A 251 -2.12 -9.19 -14.82
N ASP A 252 -2.80 -10.14 -14.18
CA ASP A 252 -3.81 -9.86 -13.17
C ASP A 252 -3.22 -9.11 -11.97
N GLN A 253 -2.00 -9.48 -11.53
CA GLN A 253 -1.30 -8.74 -10.48
C GLN A 253 -0.96 -7.31 -10.92
N LEU A 254 -0.49 -7.12 -12.16
CA LEU A 254 -0.23 -5.80 -12.73
C LEU A 254 -1.53 -4.97 -12.87
N GLN A 255 -2.66 -5.59 -13.17
CA GLN A 255 -3.96 -4.91 -13.19
C GLN A 255 -4.34 -4.39 -11.80
N ILE A 256 -4.13 -5.19 -10.75
CA ILE A 256 -4.41 -4.81 -9.36
C ILE A 256 -3.52 -3.62 -8.91
N ASP A 257 -2.25 -3.63 -9.29
CA ASP A 257 -1.25 -2.68 -8.78
C ASP A 257 -1.07 -1.43 -9.65
N SER A 258 -1.17 -1.55 -10.98
CA SER A 258 -0.96 -0.47 -11.95
C SER A 258 -2.25 0.01 -12.63
N GLY A 259 -3.33 -0.77 -12.54
CA GLY A 259 -4.63 -0.44 -13.11
C GLY A 259 -4.80 -0.83 -14.59
N GLU A 260 -6.01 -0.59 -15.09
CA GLU A 260 -6.50 -1.09 -16.38
C GLU A 260 -5.66 -0.67 -17.59
N THR A 261 -5.20 0.57 -17.63
CA THR A 261 -4.42 1.07 -18.77
C THR A 261 -3.10 0.32 -18.93
N VAL A 262 -2.38 0.07 -17.84
CA VAL A 262 -1.11 -0.65 -17.88
C VAL A 262 -1.35 -2.12 -18.21
N TYR A 263 -2.37 -2.74 -17.61
CA TYR A 263 -2.79 -4.10 -17.95
C TYR A 263 -3.05 -4.26 -19.45
N ARG A 264 -3.86 -3.39 -20.05
CA ARG A 264 -4.16 -3.43 -21.49
C ARG A 264 -2.90 -3.29 -22.35
N LEU A 265 -2.01 -2.36 -22.01
CA LEU A 265 -0.75 -2.20 -22.72
C LEU A 265 0.10 -3.48 -22.68
N CYS A 266 0.11 -4.18 -21.54
CA CYS A 266 0.85 -5.43 -21.40
C CYS A 266 0.22 -6.57 -22.21
N VAL A 267 -1.11 -6.74 -22.12
CA VAL A 267 -1.87 -7.75 -22.89
C VAL A 267 -1.66 -7.59 -24.39
N GLU A 268 -1.83 -6.37 -24.90
CA GLU A 268 -1.67 -6.04 -26.33
C GLU A 268 -0.22 -6.23 -26.77
N ARG A 269 0.76 -5.84 -25.95
CA ARG A 269 2.19 -6.00 -26.26
C ARG A 269 2.63 -7.46 -26.30
N LEU A 270 2.07 -8.30 -25.42
CA LEU A 270 2.41 -9.72 -25.35
C LEU A 270 1.66 -10.58 -26.37
N GLY A 271 0.60 -10.05 -27.00
CA GLY A 271 -0.23 -10.82 -27.93
C GLY A 271 -1.06 -11.91 -27.25
N VAL A 272 -1.45 -11.72 -25.98
CA VAL A 272 -2.20 -12.74 -25.23
C VAL A 272 -3.56 -13.05 -25.86
N ASN A 273 -4.17 -12.06 -26.53
CA ASN A 273 -5.48 -12.16 -27.18
C ASN A 273 -5.42 -11.92 -28.69
N GLY A 274 -4.25 -12.01 -29.32
CA GLY A 274 -4.08 -11.75 -30.75
C GLY A 274 -2.64 -11.37 -31.11
N GLU A 275 -2.48 -10.69 -32.24
CA GLU A 275 -1.14 -10.27 -32.69
C GLU A 275 -0.51 -9.25 -31.71
N PRO A 276 0.78 -9.41 -31.34
CA PRO A 276 1.51 -8.45 -30.52
C PRO A 276 1.52 -7.05 -31.13
N MET A 277 1.22 -6.04 -30.32
CA MET A 277 1.23 -4.63 -30.75
C MET A 277 2.56 -3.95 -30.44
N SER A 278 3.05 -3.16 -31.40
CA SER A 278 4.24 -2.33 -31.19
C SER A 278 3.94 -1.10 -30.31
N VAL A 279 4.97 -0.57 -29.64
CA VAL A 279 4.86 0.69 -28.86
C VAL A 279 4.37 1.85 -29.73
N ARG A 280 4.76 1.87 -31.01
CA ARG A 280 4.31 2.88 -31.96
C ARG A 280 2.80 2.80 -32.16
N ASP A 281 2.26 1.61 -32.35
CA ASP A 281 0.83 1.41 -32.59
C ASP A 281 0.02 1.71 -31.33
N GLN A 282 0.50 1.26 -30.16
CA GLN A 282 -0.10 1.59 -28.86
C GLN A 282 -0.12 3.10 -28.60
N SER A 283 0.98 3.81 -28.92
CA SER A 283 1.06 5.27 -28.76
C SER A 283 0.05 5.99 -29.68
N ARG A 284 -0.12 5.51 -30.92
CA ARG A 284 -1.11 6.04 -31.87
C ARG A 284 -2.53 5.78 -31.38
N LEU A 285 -2.81 4.56 -30.92
CA LEU A 285 -4.14 4.15 -30.43
C LEU A 285 -4.58 4.97 -29.21
N LEU A 286 -3.67 5.21 -28.27
CA LEU A 286 -3.97 5.96 -27.04
C LEU A 286 -3.82 7.48 -27.18
N GLY A 287 -3.36 7.98 -28.34
CA GLY A 287 -3.13 9.41 -28.55
C GLY A 287 -2.05 10.01 -27.64
N VAL A 288 -1.03 9.22 -27.28
CA VAL A 288 0.08 9.65 -26.40
C VAL A 288 1.44 9.47 -27.09
N THR A 289 2.50 10.04 -26.51
CA THR A 289 3.86 9.84 -27.03
C THR A 289 4.38 8.44 -26.71
N ARG A 290 5.33 7.92 -27.51
CA ARG A 290 6.02 6.65 -27.21
C ARG A 290 6.72 6.66 -25.85
N ALA A 291 7.33 7.80 -25.50
CA ALA A 291 7.95 7.99 -24.19
C ALA A 291 6.96 7.76 -23.04
N ARG A 292 5.70 8.18 -23.22
CA ARG A 292 4.65 7.92 -22.22
C ARG A 292 4.32 6.44 -22.10
N ILE A 293 4.29 5.69 -23.21
CA ILE A 293 4.11 4.24 -23.19
C ILE A 293 5.26 3.57 -22.43
N TYR A 294 6.51 3.94 -22.72
CA TYR A 294 7.67 3.38 -22.00
C TYR A 294 7.63 3.67 -20.50
N GLN A 295 7.22 4.86 -20.08
CA GLN A 295 7.03 5.18 -18.66
C GLN A 295 5.98 4.26 -18.00
N LEU A 296 4.86 4.00 -18.67
CA LEU A 296 3.82 3.11 -18.16
C LEU A 296 4.27 1.65 -18.11
N LEU A 297 5.08 1.21 -19.07
CA LEU A 297 5.67 -0.13 -19.06
C LEU A 297 6.76 -0.28 -17.98
N ASP A 298 7.55 0.77 -17.73
CA ASP A 298 8.55 0.80 -16.65
C ASP A 298 7.91 0.63 -15.26
N ASP A 299 6.66 1.07 -15.08
CA ASP A 299 5.91 0.81 -13.84
C ASP A 299 5.68 -0.69 -13.58
N CYS A 300 5.63 -1.54 -14.62
CA CYS A 300 5.55 -3.00 -14.46
C CYS A 300 6.78 -3.54 -13.75
N THR A 301 7.97 -3.08 -14.16
CA THR A 301 9.24 -3.47 -13.53
C THR A 301 9.27 -3.05 -12.07
N LYS A 302 8.87 -1.81 -11.76
CA LYS A 302 8.84 -1.32 -10.36
C LYS A 302 7.87 -2.11 -9.48
N VAL A 303 6.68 -2.42 -10.01
CA VAL A 303 5.67 -3.23 -9.31
C VAL A 303 6.21 -4.62 -9.03
N MET A 304 6.79 -5.28 -10.03
CA MET A 304 7.27 -6.65 -9.89
C MET A 304 8.49 -6.76 -8.96
N GLN A 305 9.38 -5.77 -8.95
CA GLN A 305 10.47 -5.69 -7.97
C GLN A 305 9.99 -5.61 -6.51
N VAL A 306 8.79 -5.06 -6.28
CA VAL A 306 8.18 -4.98 -4.95
C VAL A 306 7.37 -6.23 -4.61
N ARG A 307 6.57 -6.71 -5.56
CA ARG A 307 5.65 -7.84 -5.35
C ARG A 307 6.32 -9.20 -5.38
N TRP A 308 7.36 -9.34 -6.20
CA TRP A 308 8.09 -10.58 -6.39
C TRP A 308 9.60 -10.34 -6.48
N PRO A 309 10.26 -9.90 -5.38
CA PRO A 309 11.68 -9.56 -5.40
C PRO A 309 12.59 -10.68 -5.93
N GLU A 310 12.23 -11.94 -5.66
CA GLU A 310 12.95 -13.13 -6.08
C GLU A 310 12.69 -13.51 -7.55
N GLY A 311 11.76 -12.81 -8.21
CA GLY A 311 11.26 -13.16 -9.54
C GLY A 311 12.37 -13.22 -10.58
N LYS A 312 13.28 -12.24 -10.59
CA LYS A 312 14.42 -12.26 -11.53
C LYS A 312 15.23 -13.56 -11.45
N MET A 313 15.60 -13.97 -10.24
CA MET A 313 16.37 -15.20 -10.02
C MET A 313 15.56 -16.42 -10.50
N GLN A 314 14.27 -16.46 -10.21
CA GLN A 314 13.39 -17.57 -10.61
C GLN A 314 13.18 -17.61 -12.13
N PHE A 315 13.09 -16.46 -12.80
CA PHE A 315 13.10 -16.36 -14.26
C PHE A 315 14.39 -16.93 -14.86
N ASP A 316 15.55 -16.58 -14.29
CA ASP A 316 16.85 -17.05 -14.78
C ASP A 316 17.02 -18.57 -14.58
N GLN A 317 16.57 -19.10 -13.44
CA GLN A 317 16.54 -20.54 -13.15
C GLN A 317 15.63 -21.29 -14.13
N LEU A 318 14.40 -20.80 -14.33
CA LEU A 318 13.45 -21.43 -15.25
C LEU A 318 13.94 -21.33 -16.70
N THR A 319 14.49 -20.19 -17.11
CA THR A 319 15.11 -20.03 -18.45
C THR A 319 16.20 -21.08 -18.68
N SER A 320 17.09 -21.27 -17.70
CA SER A 320 18.16 -22.26 -17.77
C SER A 320 17.64 -23.69 -17.82
N ALA A 321 16.53 -23.98 -17.11
CA ALA A 321 15.90 -25.29 -17.14
C ALA A 321 15.21 -25.57 -18.48
N LEU A 322 14.54 -24.57 -19.08
CA LEU A 322 13.82 -24.72 -20.34
C LEU A 322 14.76 -24.82 -21.55
N SER A 323 15.86 -24.07 -21.57
CA SER A 323 16.85 -24.12 -22.65
C SER A 323 17.56 -25.47 -22.77
N GLN A 324 17.58 -26.26 -21.68
CA GLN A 324 18.10 -27.63 -21.71
C GLN A 324 17.10 -28.65 -22.29
N ARG A 325 15.82 -28.28 -22.42
CA ARG A 325 14.73 -29.20 -22.79
C ARG A 325 14.20 -28.99 -24.21
N THR A 326 14.23 -27.75 -24.70
CA THR A 326 13.69 -27.41 -26.01
C THR A 326 14.45 -26.25 -26.65
N ASP A 327 14.62 -26.34 -27.96
CA ASP A 327 15.09 -25.23 -28.81
C ASP A 327 13.93 -24.42 -29.40
N ASP A 328 12.67 -24.85 -29.19
CA ASP A 328 11.49 -24.16 -29.72
C ASP A 328 11.20 -22.85 -28.97
N SER A 329 11.82 -21.79 -29.46
CA SER A 329 11.63 -20.43 -28.95
C SER A 329 10.21 -19.89 -29.17
N GLN A 330 9.42 -20.44 -30.10
CA GLN A 330 8.10 -19.91 -30.40
C GLN A 330 7.09 -20.27 -29.31
N SER A 331 7.14 -21.52 -28.83
CA SER A 331 6.32 -21.99 -27.70
C SER A 331 6.61 -21.24 -26.39
N LEU A 332 7.81 -20.69 -26.23
CA LEU A 332 8.24 -19.94 -25.04
C LEU A 332 8.14 -18.40 -25.21
N SER A 333 7.58 -17.91 -26.31
CA SER A 333 7.54 -16.48 -26.64
C SER A 333 6.86 -15.63 -25.56
N LEU A 334 5.72 -16.08 -25.02
CA LEU A 334 5.02 -15.39 -23.92
C LEU A 334 5.88 -15.33 -22.65
N PHE A 335 6.56 -16.42 -22.29
CA PHE A 335 7.44 -16.46 -21.12
C PHE A 335 8.55 -15.42 -21.22
N TYR A 336 9.24 -15.36 -22.36
CA TYR A 336 10.29 -14.36 -22.59
C TYR A 336 9.76 -12.93 -22.68
N GLY A 337 8.58 -12.74 -23.28
CA GLY A 337 7.91 -11.44 -23.30
C GLY A 337 7.60 -10.91 -21.90
N VAL A 338 7.10 -11.77 -21.00
CA VAL A 338 6.82 -11.39 -19.61
C VAL A 338 8.11 -11.14 -18.83
N ARG A 339 9.17 -11.95 -19.06
CA ARG A 339 10.50 -11.73 -18.47
C ARG A 339 11.01 -10.33 -18.80
N GLU A 340 10.96 -9.95 -20.07
CA GLU A 340 11.42 -8.64 -20.55
C GLU A 340 10.55 -7.48 -20.02
N LEU A 341 9.24 -7.70 -19.88
CA LEU A 341 8.32 -6.71 -19.32
C LEU A 341 8.58 -6.44 -17.83
N CYS A 342 8.83 -7.49 -17.05
CA CYS A 342 8.89 -7.42 -15.59
C CYS A 342 10.32 -7.24 -15.04
N TYR A 343 11.30 -7.81 -15.74
CA TYR A 343 12.71 -7.84 -15.34
C TYR A 343 13.63 -7.65 -16.56
N PRO A 344 13.52 -6.51 -17.27
CA PRO A 344 14.34 -6.26 -18.45
C PRO A 344 15.83 -6.37 -18.10
N GLU A 345 16.60 -6.99 -18.99
CA GLU A 345 18.05 -6.98 -18.84
C GLU A 345 18.52 -5.54 -18.98
N LYS A 346 19.27 -5.02 -17.99
CA LYS A 346 19.87 -3.69 -18.08
C LYS A 346 20.81 -3.70 -19.28
N SER A 347 20.34 -3.23 -20.43
CA SER A 347 21.13 -3.13 -21.65
C SER A 347 22.44 -2.43 -21.31
N ARG A 348 23.58 -3.09 -21.55
CA ARG A 348 24.87 -2.41 -21.65
C ARG A 348 24.66 -1.22 -22.60
N SER A 349 24.81 0.00 -22.08
CA SER A 349 24.95 1.31 -22.75
C SER A 349 24.37 1.48 -24.18
N PRO A 350 23.59 2.54 -24.45
CA PRO A 350 22.78 2.74 -25.67
C PRO A 350 23.56 3.06 -26.96
N GLN A 351 24.76 2.53 -27.17
CA GLN A 351 25.54 2.77 -28.40
C GLN A 351 25.40 1.68 -29.47
N THR A 352 24.56 0.68 -29.28
CA THR A 352 24.28 -0.36 -30.28
C THR A 352 22.82 -0.79 -30.27
N GLU A 353 21.90 0.17 -30.44
CA GLU A 353 20.52 -0.16 -30.85
C GLU A 353 20.45 -0.28 -32.37
N THR A 354 20.96 -1.40 -32.88
CA THR A 354 20.47 -2.01 -34.12
C THR A 354 19.65 -3.24 -33.74
N GLY A 355 18.34 -3.03 -33.63
CA GLY A 355 17.27 -4.02 -33.81
C GLY A 355 17.56 -5.47 -33.38
N ARG A 356 17.64 -5.75 -32.08
CA ARG A 356 17.23 -7.06 -31.55
C ARG A 356 15.81 -6.99 -31.02
N THR A 357 14.88 -6.83 -31.97
CA THR A 357 13.49 -7.25 -31.82
C THR A 357 13.45 -8.77 -31.85
N PHE A 358 13.14 -9.42 -30.71
CA PHE A 358 12.79 -10.84 -30.67
C PHE A 358 11.35 -11.12 -31.21
N PHE A 359 10.69 -10.10 -31.76
CA PHE A 359 9.42 -10.22 -32.47
C PHE A 359 9.50 -9.45 -33.80
N THR A 360 10.06 -10.10 -34.81
CA THR A 360 9.75 -9.78 -36.21
C THR A 360 9.67 -11.10 -36.97
N HIS A 361 8.45 -11.65 -37.09
CA HIS A 361 8.14 -12.47 -38.25
C HIS A 361 8.01 -11.51 -39.44
N THR A 362 8.78 -11.83 -40.48
CA THR A 362 8.83 -11.23 -41.80
C THR A 362 7.46 -11.09 -42.47
N ALA A 363 7.13 -9.89 -42.93
CA ALA A 363 6.38 -9.66 -44.16
C ALA A 363 6.83 -8.32 -44.75
N GLU A 364 7.18 -8.38 -46.03
CA GLU A 364 7.75 -7.33 -46.86
C GLU A 364 6.81 -6.12 -46.97
N ASP A 365 7.38 -4.91 -46.93
CA ASP A 365 6.87 -3.80 -47.75
C ASP A 365 7.98 -2.76 -47.95
N SER A 366 8.60 -2.86 -49.12
CA SER A 366 9.48 -1.82 -49.66
C SER A 366 8.60 -0.69 -50.19
N ILE A 367 8.59 0.46 -49.50
CA ILE A 367 8.06 1.71 -50.04
C ILE A 367 9.24 2.63 -50.39
N PRO A 368 9.34 3.11 -51.64
CA PRO A 368 10.49 3.92 -52.08
C PRO A 368 10.44 5.34 -51.51
N GLN A 369 11.62 5.85 -51.13
CA GLN A 369 11.80 7.24 -50.70
C GLN A 369 11.61 8.20 -51.88
N PRO A 370 10.97 9.38 -51.69
CA PRO A 370 11.00 10.44 -52.68
C PRO A 370 12.33 11.20 -52.63
N HIS A 371 12.93 11.37 -53.81
CA HIS A 371 14.10 12.22 -54.04
C HIS A 371 13.84 13.67 -53.59
N VAL A 372 14.70 14.20 -52.73
CA VAL A 372 14.82 15.64 -52.46
C VAL A 372 16.09 16.14 -53.16
N ALA A 373 15.92 17.15 -54.00
CA ALA A 373 16.98 17.79 -54.78
C ALA A 373 17.96 18.60 -53.89
N PRO A 374 19.23 18.78 -54.31
CA PRO A 374 20.23 19.51 -53.53
C PRO A 374 20.09 21.03 -53.67
N PRO A 375 20.50 21.82 -52.66
CA PRO A 375 20.42 23.28 -52.74
C PRO A 375 21.59 23.87 -53.54
N SER A 376 21.23 24.78 -54.45
CA SER A 376 22.12 25.60 -55.27
C SER A 376 22.91 26.61 -54.43
N GLN A 377 24.15 26.84 -54.83
CA GLN A 377 25.11 27.75 -54.21
C GLN A 377 24.95 29.22 -54.64
N GLN A 378 25.32 30.12 -53.70
CA GLN A 378 25.93 31.46 -53.85
C GLN A 378 25.05 32.70 -54.18
N PRO A 379 25.52 33.96 -53.88
CA PRO A 379 26.85 34.37 -53.41
C PRO A 379 26.93 35.32 -52.19
N ARG A 380 28.18 35.41 -51.68
CA ARG A 380 28.77 36.42 -50.78
C ARG A 380 28.48 37.87 -51.21
N LEU A 381 28.24 38.73 -50.23
CA LEU A 381 28.63 40.15 -50.27
C LEU A 381 29.29 40.55 -48.95
N GLU A 382 30.43 41.24 -49.08
CA GLU A 382 31.31 41.75 -48.05
C GLU A 382 30.85 43.10 -47.46
N ASN A 383 31.32 43.33 -46.23
CA ASN A 383 31.69 44.59 -45.59
C ASN A 383 30.66 45.73 -45.44
N SER A 384 30.37 46.08 -44.17
CA SER A 384 30.86 47.34 -43.55
C SER A 384 30.35 47.50 -42.11
N GLN A 385 31.27 47.60 -41.15
CA GLN A 385 31.13 48.25 -39.83
C GLN A 385 31.41 49.77 -40.00
N PRO A 386 31.26 50.69 -39.00
CA PRO A 386 30.81 50.64 -37.59
C PRO A 386 29.82 51.83 -37.28
N PRO A 387 29.70 52.49 -36.10
CA PRO A 387 30.14 52.22 -34.72
C PRO A 387 29.07 52.41 -33.60
N GLY A 388 29.37 51.82 -32.43
CA GLY A 388 29.20 52.45 -31.11
C GLY A 388 27.79 52.60 -30.52
N LEU A 389 27.57 51.99 -29.35
CA LEU A 389 27.10 52.70 -28.14
C LEU A 389 27.22 51.78 -26.92
N ARG A 390 28.00 52.25 -25.95
CA ARG A 390 28.16 51.73 -24.60
C ARG A 390 26.85 51.92 -23.82
N PHE A 391 26.48 50.97 -22.98
CA PHE A 391 25.64 51.24 -21.81
C PHE A 391 26.26 50.62 -20.57
N ASP A 392 26.53 51.52 -19.63
CA ASP A 392 27.14 51.30 -18.33
C ASP A 392 26.21 50.51 -17.38
N ARG A 393 26.84 49.66 -16.56
CA ARG A 393 26.26 49.13 -15.32
C ARG A 393 26.40 50.19 -14.22
N PRO A 394 25.40 50.37 -13.35
CA PRO A 394 25.64 50.91 -12.02
C PRO A 394 25.72 49.78 -10.99
N SER A 395 26.89 49.71 -10.38
CA SER A 395 27.19 49.18 -9.05
C SER A 395 26.39 49.90 -7.97
N GLY A 396 25.85 49.16 -7.00
CA GLY A 396 25.25 49.73 -5.80
C GLY A 396 24.92 48.69 -4.72
N GLY A 397 25.75 48.65 -3.69
CA GLY A 397 25.42 48.24 -2.33
C GLY A 397 26.37 48.98 -1.38
N PRO A 398 26.30 48.80 -0.04
CA PRO A 398 25.18 48.57 0.88
C PRO A 398 25.06 49.80 1.86
N PRO A 399 24.42 49.74 3.05
CA PRO A 399 25.00 49.07 4.21
C PRO A 399 24.01 48.45 5.22
N SER A 400 24.63 47.69 6.13
CA SER A 400 24.17 47.08 7.36
C SER A 400 23.45 48.02 8.33
N SER A 401 22.52 47.48 9.11
CA SER A 401 22.30 47.91 10.50
C SER A 401 21.74 46.76 11.35
N HIS A 402 22.31 46.68 12.55
CA HIS A 402 21.95 45.82 13.68
C HIS A 402 20.52 46.10 14.18
N PHE A 403 19.79 45.04 14.57
CA PHE A 403 19.33 44.78 15.95
C PHE A 403 18.73 43.37 16.04
#